data_AF-A0A396SCG6-F1
#
_entry.id   AF-A0A396SCG6-F1
#
_cell.length_a   1.000
_cell.length_b   1.000
_cell.length_c   1.000
_cell.angle_alpha   90.00
_cell.angle_beta   90.00
_cell.angle_gamma   90.00
#
_symmetry.space_group_name_H-M   'P 1'
#
loop_
_entity.id
_entity.type
_entity.pdbx_description
1 polymer ?
#
loop_
_entity_poly.entity_id
_entity_poly.type
_entity_poly.pdbx_seq_one_letter_code
_entity_poly.pdbx_strand_id
1 'polypeptide(L)'
;MMRLAYPLALLLGELGLTGVRRLLAGMVALGLIVQWWAPALPVWPWLLLTGYLAWATLWLVFAELTRLQQRCQQLCSDPAGEPPVGSQWQALRPVAESFQQLLLLERRRQQALQQRLDEISHSSQELEHSAVLVTRNAESQSEAANTAAAAVEQLNVSILDVAALADRSRQTSVLASGQLDESSRQLAQLLEQVSQMNRQACATNELMSQLGQSSETINAMSSAIRTIAEQTNLLALNAAIEAARAGENGRGFAVVADEVRRLAAHSQDSATEIGRNIETVRQHILQAGNHMSALTELAEHSAQGSRAVAGVLQQVREKTHELTEQVMQVAVSTGQQGQAVAEIATLADRVRQGNADNLQAAGQARTIAHHLAHLTG
;
A
#
# COMPACT_ATOMS: atom_id res chain seq x y z
N MET A 1 -58.72 47.32 73.83
CA MET A 1 -58.66 48.20 72.64
C MET A 1 -59.08 47.53 71.32
N MET A 2 -59.06 46.20 71.15
CA MET A 2 -59.50 45.54 69.90
C MET A 2 -60.99 45.72 69.54
N ARG A 3 -61.90 45.90 70.51
CA ARG A 3 -63.34 46.06 70.24
C ARG A 3 -63.74 47.46 69.75
N LEU A 4 -62.89 48.46 69.98
CA LEU A 4 -63.14 49.85 69.64
C LEU A 4 -62.76 50.19 68.19
N ALA A 5 -61.87 49.38 67.57
CA ALA A 5 -61.43 49.53 66.18
C ALA A 5 -62.27 48.72 65.16
N TYR A 6 -63.20 47.89 65.61
CA TYR A 6 -64.02 47.03 64.74
C TYR A 6 -64.88 47.79 63.69
N PRO A 7 -65.59 48.89 64.03
CA PRO A 7 -66.35 49.62 63.02
C PRO A 7 -65.45 50.30 61.99
N LEU A 8 -64.25 50.73 62.40
CA LEU A 8 -63.27 51.36 61.51
C LEU A 8 -62.61 50.33 60.57
N ALA A 9 -62.34 49.13 61.08
CA ALA A 9 -61.86 47.99 60.31
C ALA A 9 -62.82 47.60 59.17
N LEU A 10 -64.12 47.63 59.45
CA LEU A 10 -65.18 47.37 58.46
C LEU A 10 -65.26 48.51 57.42
N LEU A 11 -65.15 49.75 57.88
CA LEU A 11 -65.10 50.96 57.05
C LEU A 11 -63.89 50.96 56.10
N LEU A 12 -62.72 50.54 56.57
CA LEU A 12 -61.51 50.41 55.74
C LEU A 12 -61.63 49.25 54.74
N GLY A 13 -62.30 48.16 55.10
CA GLY A 13 -62.53 47.02 54.20
C GLY A 13 -63.39 47.37 52.98
N GLU A 14 -64.38 48.26 53.16
CA GLU A 14 -65.32 48.69 52.10
C GLU A 14 -64.81 49.91 51.31
N LEU A 15 -64.23 50.93 51.98
CA LEU A 15 -63.85 52.21 51.36
C LEU A 15 -62.36 52.34 51.04
N GLY A 16 -61.50 51.48 51.59
CA GLY A 16 -60.05 51.59 51.47
C GLY A 16 -59.45 52.84 52.12
N LEU A 17 -58.11 52.93 52.14
CA LEU A 17 -57.37 54.07 52.72
C LEU A 17 -57.75 55.42 52.08
N THR A 18 -58.02 55.42 50.76
CA THR A 18 -58.42 56.60 50.00
C THR A 18 -59.85 57.03 50.31
N GLY A 19 -60.77 56.09 50.51
CA GLY A 19 -62.15 56.39 50.90
C GLY A 19 -62.26 56.82 52.35
N VAL A 20 -61.49 56.23 53.27
CA VAL A 20 -61.41 56.70 54.67
C VAL A 20 -60.80 58.10 54.77
N ARG A 21 -59.76 58.41 53.97
CA ARG A 21 -59.23 59.78 53.86
C ARG A 21 -60.29 60.78 53.40
N ARG A 22 -61.10 60.41 52.39
CA ARG A 22 -62.20 61.25 51.89
C ARG A 22 -63.31 61.43 52.92
N LEU A 23 -63.63 60.38 53.69
CA LEU A 23 -64.60 60.43 54.77
C LEU A 23 -64.13 61.33 55.93
N LEU A 24 -62.87 61.20 56.35
CA LEU A 24 -62.29 62.08 57.37
C LEU A 24 -62.30 63.54 56.92
N ALA A 25 -61.88 63.81 55.68
CA ALA A 25 -61.91 65.16 55.11
C ALA A 25 -63.34 65.71 55.00
N GLY A 26 -64.30 64.87 54.57
CA GLY A 26 -65.72 65.21 54.51
C GLY A 26 -66.32 65.47 55.89
N MET A 27 -65.96 64.69 56.90
CA MET A 27 -66.37 64.89 58.29
C MET A 27 -65.82 66.21 58.86
N VAL A 28 -64.56 66.53 58.59
CA VAL A 28 -63.97 67.82 59.00
C VAL A 28 -64.67 68.99 58.31
N ALA A 29 -64.91 68.89 57.00
CA ALA A 29 -65.62 69.92 56.25
C ALA A 29 -67.07 70.10 56.74
N LEU A 30 -67.79 69.00 57.03
CA LEU A 30 -69.15 69.04 57.58
C LEU A 30 -69.15 69.69 58.98
N GLY A 31 -68.18 69.33 59.82
CA GLY A 31 -68.00 69.97 61.13
C GLY A 31 -67.81 71.48 61.04
N LEU A 32 -67.00 71.95 60.08
CA LEU A 32 -66.79 73.39 59.83
C LEU A 32 -68.06 74.08 59.31
N ILE A 33 -68.83 73.43 58.43
CA ILE A 33 -70.10 73.97 57.90
C ILE A 33 -71.16 74.08 59.00
N VAL A 34 -71.31 73.04 59.84
CA VAL A 34 -72.26 73.03 60.96
C VAL A 34 -71.92 74.14 61.95
N GLN A 35 -70.63 74.37 62.22
CA GLN A 35 -70.20 75.44 63.12
C GLN A 35 -70.43 76.84 62.53
N TRP A 36 -70.39 76.98 61.21
CA TRP A 36 -70.70 78.23 60.52
C TRP A 36 -72.21 78.56 60.58
N TRP A 37 -73.08 77.56 60.49
CA TRP A 37 -74.54 77.74 60.55
C TRP A 37 -75.11 77.82 61.98
N ALA A 38 -74.46 77.20 62.96
CA ALA A 38 -74.95 77.11 64.34
C ALA A 38 -73.82 77.27 65.37
N PRO A 39 -73.34 78.50 65.64
CA PRO A 39 -72.20 78.74 66.54
C PRO A 39 -72.48 78.42 68.01
N ALA A 40 -73.74 78.18 68.40
CA ALA A 40 -74.15 77.84 69.76
C ALA A 40 -73.97 76.35 70.11
N LEU A 41 -73.67 75.48 69.13
CA LEU A 41 -73.43 74.05 69.37
C LEU A 41 -71.96 73.80 69.77
N PRO A 42 -71.69 72.94 70.78
CA PRO A 42 -70.32 72.57 71.13
C PRO A 42 -69.68 71.74 70.01
N VAL A 43 -68.50 72.17 69.56
CA VAL A 43 -67.71 71.56 68.47
C VAL A 43 -66.92 70.33 68.93
N TRP A 44 -66.64 70.27 70.23
CA TRP A 44 -65.83 69.24 70.85
C TRP A 44 -66.25 67.79 70.53
N PRO A 45 -67.54 67.40 70.40
CA PRO A 45 -67.92 66.05 70.02
C PRO A 45 -67.47 65.65 68.61
N TRP A 46 -67.53 66.59 67.65
CA TRP A 46 -67.11 66.38 66.27
C TRP A 46 -65.57 66.27 66.14
N LEU A 47 -64.84 67.10 66.88
CA LEU A 47 -63.37 67.03 66.95
C LEU A 47 -62.89 65.75 67.62
N LEU A 48 -63.58 65.28 68.67
CA LEU A 48 -63.25 64.01 69.33
C LEU A 48 -63.53 62.80 68.42
N LEU A 49 -64.64 62.81 67.67
CA LEU A 49 -64.97 61.72 66.73
C LEU A 49 -63.96 61.67 65.57
N THR A 50 -63.67 62.82 64.94
CA THR A 50 -62.71 62.90 63.83
C THR A 50 -61.29 62.58 64.28
N GLY A 51 -60.88 63.08 65.45
CA GLY A 51 -59.59 62.75 66.06
C GLY A 51 -59.47 61.28 66.44
N TYR A 52 -60.53 60.67 66.98
CA TYR A 52 -60.56 59.24 67.29
C TYR A 52 -60.44 58.38 66.03
N LEU A 53 -61.19 58.69 64.97
CA LEU A 53 -61.10 57.99 63.69
C LEU A 53 -59.71 58.17 63.04
N ALA A 54 -59.13 59.38 63.06
CA ALA A 54 -57.79 59.63 62.55
C ALA A 54 -56.70 58.90 63.35
N TRP A 55 -56.77 58.90 64.68
CA TRP A 55 -55.83 58.17 65.52
C TRP A 55 -55.96 56.65 65.35
N ALA A 56 -57.19 56.13 65.30
CA ALA A 56 -57.44 54.70 65.13
C ALA A 56 -57.02 54.20 63.72
N THR A 57 -57.20 55.00 62.66
CA THR A 57 -56.68 54.67 61.31
C THR A 57 -55.16 54.64 61.28
N LEU A 58 -54.50 55.64 61.89
CA LEU A 58 -53.05 55.70 61.96
C LEU A 58 -52.45 54.57 62.81
N TRP A 59 -53.07 54.25 63.94
CA TRP A 59 -52.68 53.11 64.77
C TRP A 59 -52.86 51.78 64.05
N LEU A 60 -53.97 51.59 63.31
CA LEU A 60 -54.21 50.39 62.51
C LEU A 60 -53.16 50.22 61.41
N VAL A 61 -52.87 51.28 60.64
CA VAL A 61 -51.83 51.25 59.60
C VAL A 61 -50.47 50.97 60.22
N PHE A 62 -50.11 51.59 61.35
CA PHE A 62 -48.83 51.35 62.02
C PHE A 62 -48.73 49.93 62.57
N ALA A 63 -49.82 49.38 63.13
CA ALA A 63 -49.88 47.99 63.58
C ALA A 63 -49.76 46.99 62.42
N GLU A 64 -50.36 47.27 61.26
CA GLU A 64 -50.13 46.48 60.05
C GLU A 64 -48.67 46.63 59.57
N LEU A 65 -48.12 47.84 59.49
CA LEU A 65 -46.77 48.09 58.99
C LEU A 65 -45.69 47.41 59.84
N THR A 66 -45.85 47.42 61.17
CA THR A 66 -44.96 46.71 62.10
C THR A 66 -45.08 45.19 61.97
N ARG A 67 -46.28 44.65 61.75
CA ARG A 67 -46.47 43.22 61.44
C ARG A 67 -45.81 42.85 60.11
N LEU A 68 -45.90 43.70 59.09
CA LEU A 68 -45.28 43.48 57.79
C LEU A 68 -43.75 43.49 57.91
N GLN A 69 -43.19 44.42 58.67
CA GLN A 69 -41.76 44.47 58.96
C GLN A 69 -41.27 43.22 59.71
N GLN A 70 -41.97 42.80 60.77
CA GLN A 70 -41.63 41.58 61.51
C GLN A 70 -41.70 40.34 60.62
N ARG A 71 -42.69 40.25 59.72
CA ARG A 71 -42.81 39.13 58.79
C ARG A 71 -41.72 39.15 57.72
N CYS A 72 -41.33 40.33 57.21
CA CYS A 72 -40.17 40.45 56.32
C CYS A 72 -38.89 39.96 57.01
N GLN A 73 -38.68 40.35 58.28
CA GLN A 73 -37.54 39.85 59.06
C GLN A 73 -37.60 38.33 59.28
N GLN A 74 -38.79 37.78 59.54
CA GLN A 74 -38.98 36.33 59.67
C GLN A 74 -38.70 35.59 58.36
N LEU A 75 -39.12 36.13 57.20
CA LEU A 75 -38.78 35.56 55.90
C LEU A 75 -37.29 35.66 55.58
N CYS A 76 -36.59 36.68 56.06
CA CYS A 76 -35.13 36.74 55.94
C CYS A 76 -34.43 35.66 56.78
N SER A 77 -35.02 35.25 57.92
CA SER A 77 -34.49 34.17 58.76
C SER A 77 -34.97 32.77 58.37
N ASP A 78 -36.17 32.65 57.78
CA ASP A 78 -36.78 31.40 57.35
C ASP A 78 -37.52 31.60 56.00
N PRO A 79 -36.82 31.36 54.88
CA PRO A 79 -37.38 31.54 53.54
C PRO A 79 -38.43 30.48 53.16
N ALA A 80 -38.61 29.42 53.97
CA ALA A 80 -39.65 28.41 53.77
C ALA A 80 -41.01 28.82 54.37
N GLY A 81 -41.04 29.92 55.13
CA GLY A 81 -42.27 30.46 55.70
C GLY A 81 -43.37 30.69 54.67
N GLU A 82 -44.61 30.40 55.05
CA GLU A 82 -45.78 30.66 54.22
C GLU A 82 -45.88 32.16 53.91
N PRO A 83 -46.17 32.54 52.65
CA PRO A 83 -46.45 33.92 52.30
C PRO A 83 -47.67 34.43 53.10
N PRO A 84 -47.80 35.74 53.33
CA PRO A 84 -48.90 36.29 54.11
C PRO A 84 -50.26 36.01 53.42
N VAL A 85 -50.93 34.92 53.78
CA VAL A 85 -52.27 34.59 53.26
C VAL A 85 -53.33 35.14 54.20
N GLY A 86 -54.25 35.92 53.63
CA GLY A 86 -55.64 35.96 54.06
C GLY A 86 -56.04 37.09 55.01
N SER A 87 -57.04 37.86 54.59
CA SER A 87 -58.05 38.67 55.32
C SER A 87 -57.66 39.56 56.52
N GLN A 88 -56.44 39.49 57.04
CA GLN A 88 -55.97 40.24 58.21
C GLN A 88 -55.44 41.64 57.85
N TRP A 89 -55.12 41.86 56.58
CA TRP A 89 -54.64 43.13 56.04
C TRP A 89 -55.81 43.88 55.41
N GLN A 90 -56.23 44.97 56.04
CA GLN A 90 -57.35 45.77 55.55
C GLN A 90 -56.84 47.06 54.88
N ALA A 91 -55.85 47.71 55.49
CA ALA A 91 -55.31 48.96 54.98
C ALA A 91 -54.24 48.72 53.90
N LEU A 92 -53.32 47.78 54.15
CA LEU A 92 -52.14 47.54 53.31
C LEU A 92 -52.27 46.37 52.32
N ARG A 93 -53.51 45.91 52.03
CA ARG A 93 -53.77 44.78 51.13
C ARG A 93 -53.04 44.82 49.77
N PRO A 94 -53.08 45.91 48.97
CA PRO A 94 -52.41 45.93 47.66
C PRO A 94 -50.87 45.83 47.78
N VAL A 95 -50.29 46.36 48.87
CA VAL A 95 -48.86 46.26 49.13
C VAL A 95 -48.49 44.82 49.49
N ALA A 96 -49.28 44.17 50.35
CA ALA A 96 -49.09 42.76 50.71
C ALA A 96 -49.19 41.82 49.49
N GLU A 97 -50.16 42.04 48.60
CA GLU A 97 -50.32 41.27 47.35
C GLU A 97 -49.12 41.47 46.40
N SER A 98 -48.66 42.71 46.21
CA SER A 98 -47.47 43.00 45.36
C SER A 98 -46.18 42.40 45.93
N PHE A 99 -46.01 42.44 47.25
CA PHE A 99 -44.86 41.85 47.93
C PHE A 99 -44.87 40.32 47.81
N GLN A 100 -46.05 39.69 47.94
CA GLN A 100 -46.20 38.26 47.70
C GLN A 100 -45.84 37.86 46.26
N GLN A 101 -46.30 38.64 45.26
CA GLN A 101 -45.91 38.39 43.87
C GLN A 101 -44.40 38.49 43.67
N LEU A 102 -43.75 39.48 44.29
CA LEU A 102 -42.30 39.65 44.23
C LEU A 102 -41.55 38.48 44.89
N LEU A 103 -42.01 38.00 46.05
CA LEU A 103 -41.42 36.82 46.71
C LEU A 103 -41.57 35.55 45.87
N LEU A 104 -42.74 35.34 45.25
CA LEU A 104 -42.95 34.20 44.35
C LEU A 104 -42.08 34.29 43.10
N LEU A 105 -41.90 35.50 42.55
CA LEU A 105 -41.00 35.75 41.42
C LEU A 105 -39.55 35.45 41.81
N GLU A 106 -39.11 35.89 42.98
CA GLU A 106 -37.74 35.68 43.45
C GLU A 106 -37.47 34.20 43.74
N ARG A 107 -38.42 33.48 44.37
CA ARG A 107 -38.34 32.02 44.53
C ARG A 107 -38.24 31.30 43.18
N ARG A 108 -39.06 31.69 42.18
CA ARG A 108 -38.98 31.13 40.83
C ARG A 108 -37.63 31.44 40.16
N ARG A 109 -37.08 32.64 40.36
CA ARG A 109 -35.74 33.00 39.86
C ARG A 109 -34.65 32.17 40.52
N GLN A 110 -34.70 31.98 41.84
CA GLN A 110 -33.74 31.14 42.57
C GLN A 110 -33.83 29.67 42.13
N GLN A 111 -35.03 29.12 41.98
CA GLN A 111 -35.23 27.76 41.47
C GLN A 111 -34.71 27.63 40.03
N ALA A 112 -34.99 28.59 39.15
CA ALA A 112 -34.48 28.59 37.79
C ALA A 112 -32.95 28.75 37.73
N LEU A 113 -32.37 29.52 38.66
CA LEU A 113 -30.91 29.66 38.79
C LEU A 113 -30.29 28.34 39.26
N GLN A 114 -30.85 27.69 40.27
CA GLN A 114 -30.39 26.37 40.75
C GLN A 114 -30.45 25.32 39.64
N GLN A 115 -31.56 25.24 38.90
CA GLN A 115 -31.68 24.33 37.76
C GLN A 115 -30.60 24.57 36.70
N ARG A 116 -30.29 25.85 36.40
CA ARG A 116 -29.20 26.19 35.46
C ARG A 116 -27.83 25.82 36.01
N LEU A 117 -27.58 25.98 37.30
CA LEU A 117 -26.32 25.59 37.93
C LEU A 117 -26.15 24.06 37.92
N ASP A 118 -27.21 23.30 38.19
CA ASP A 118 -27.21 21.84 38.08
C ASP A 118 -26.94 21.39 36.64
N GLU A 119 -27.55 22.04 35.64
CA GLU A 119 -27.32 21.76 34.22
C GLU A 119 -25.89 22.09 33.79
N ILE A 120 -25.31 23.20 34.28
CA ILE A 120 -23.90 23.55 34.03
C ILE A 120 -22.97 22.53 34.69
N SER A 121 -23.25 22.11 35.93
CA SER A 121 -22.46 21.10 36.64
C SER A 121 -22.47 19.76 35.91
N HIS A 122 -23.65 19.34 35.43
CA HIS A 122 -23.79 18.12 34.63
C HIS A 122 -23.03 18.23 33.29
N SER A 123 -23.23 19.32 32.54
CA SER A 123 -22.55 19.58 31.27
C SER A 123 -21.02 19.63 31.44
N SER A 124 -20.56 20.15 32.58
CA SER A 124 -19.16 20.20 32.95
C SER A 124 -18.57 18.80 33.19
N GLN A 125 -19.29 17.91 33.88
CA GLN A 125 -18.87 16.52 34.07
C GLN A 125 -18.80 15.76 32.74
N GLU A 126 -19.78 15.98 31.85
CA GLU A 126 -19.76 15.40 30.51
C GLU A 126 -18.59 15.92 29.67
N LEU A 127 -18.27 17.21 29.78
CA LEU A 127 -17.13 17.83 29.12
C LEU A 127 -15.80 17.24 29.61
N GLU A 128 -15.65 17.06 30.93
CA GLU A 128 -14.47 16.40 31.52
C GLU A 128 -14.32 14.96 31.02
N HIS A 129 -15.40 14.18 31.06
CA HIS A 129 -15.40 12.81 30.55
C HIS A 129 -15.03 12.75 29.06
N SER A 130 -15.59 13.66 28.25
CA SER A 130 -15.26 13.77 26.82
C SER A 130 -13.79 14.14 26.59
N ALA A 131 -13.24 15.05 27.40
CA ALA A 131 -11.82 15.41 27.33
C ALA A 131 -10.90 14.22 27.67
N VAL A 132 -11.25 13.41 28.66
CA VAL A 132 -10.51 12.18 28.99
C VAL A 132 -10.54 11.19 27.83
N LEU A 133 -11.69 10.99 27.19
CA LEU A 133 -11.81 10.11 26.02
C LEU A 133 -10.97 10.62 24.84
N VAL A 134 -11.02 11.92 24.54
CA VAL A 134 -10.20 12.52 23.47
C VAL A 134 -8.70 12.33 23.76
N THR A 135 -8.28 12.54 25.01
CA THR A 135 -6.88 12.34 25.43
C THR A 135 -6.42 10.91 25.16
N ARG A 136 -7.19 9.92 25.62
CA ARG A 136 -6.87 8.50 25.44
C ARG A 136 -6.84 8.10 23.95
N ASN A 137 -7.77 8.61 23.16
CA ASN A 137 -7.80 8.35 21.71
C ASN A 137 -6.59 8.97 21.01
N ALA A 138 -6.22 10.21 21.36
CA ALA A 138 -5.06 10.88 20.78
C ALA A 138 -3.74 10.18 21.15
N GLU A 139 -3.59 9.67 22.38
CA GLU A 139 -2.45 8.85 22.79
C GLU A 139 -2.35 7.56 21.97
N SER A 140 -3.47 6.83 21.83
CA SER A 140 -3.51 5.60 21.03
C SER A 140 -3.23 5.85 19.54
N GLN A 141 -3.78 6.92 18.97
CA GLN A 141 -3.48 7.33 17.60
C GLN A 141 -2.01 7.75 17.43
N SER A 142 -1.38 8.35 18.45
CA SER A 142 0.04 8.72 18.41
C SER A 142 0.93 7.48 18.43
N GLU A 143 0.59 6.45 19.20
CA GLU A 143 1.31 5.17 19.21
C GLU A 143 1.18 4.46 17.85
N ALA A 144 -0.03 4.44 17.28
CA ALA A 144 -0.27 3.91 15.94
C ALA A 144 0.52 4.67 14.86
N ALA A 145 0.59 6.01 14.94
CA ALA A 145 1.36 6.84 14.03
C ALA A 145 2.88 6.57 14.14
N ASN A 146 3.42 6.39 15.35
CA ASN A 146 4.82 6.02 15.56
C ASN A 146 5.14 4.64 14.97
N THR A 147 4.25 3.67 15.17
CA THR A 147 4.39 2.33 14.59
C THR A 147 4.35 2.38 13.06
N ALA A 148 3.45 3.19 12.49
CA ALA A 148 3.37 3.42 11.05
C ALA A 148 4.65 4.06 10.50
N ALA A 149 5.20 5.07 11.20
CA ALA A 149 6.46 5.71 10.79
C ALA A 149 7.65 4.72 10.78
N ALA A 150 7.74 3.85 11.80
CA ALA A 150 8.77 2.81 11.83
C ALA A 150 8.60 1.80 10.67
N ALA A 151 7.37 1.38 10.37
CA ALA A 151 7.06 0.50 9.25
C ALA A 151 7.40 1.15 7.89
N VAL A 152 7.15 2.46 7.74
CA VAL A 152 7.51 3.24 6.56
C VAL A 152 9.03 3.27 6.35
N GLU A 153 9.81 3.47 7.40
CA GLU A 153 11.28 3.44 7.30
C GLU A 153 11.78 2.06 6.83
N GLN A 154 11.22 0.98 7.38
CA GLN A 154 11.55 -0.38 6.94
C GLN A 154 11.15 -0.64 5.48
N LEU A 155 9.97 -0.16 5.07
CA LEU A 155 9.52 -0.27 3.67
C LEU A 155 10.44 0.52 2.73
N ASN A 156 10.91 1.69 3.14
CA ASN A 156 11.82 2.50 2.33
C ASN A 156 13.15 1.77 2.07
N VAL A 157 13.73 1.13 3.10
CA VAL A 157 14.91 0.27 2.94
C VAL A 157 14.62 -0.87 1.97
N SER A 158 13.50 -1.57 2.15
CA SER A 158 13.11 -2.68 1.26
C SER A 158 12.92 -2.23 -0.20
N ILE A 159 12.38 -1.04 -0.44
CA ILE A 159 12.19 -0.47 -1.78
C ILE A 159 13.54 -0.19 -2.44
N LEU A 160 14.50 0.37 -1.70
CA LEU A 160 15.85 0.60 -2.20
C LEU A 160 16.56 -0.72 -2.54
N ASP A 161 16.40 -1.75 -1.71
CA ASP A 161 16.96 -3.08 -1.96
C ASP A 161 16.36 -3.73 -3.21
N VAL A 162 15.03 -3.66 -3.37
CA VAL A 162 14.35 -4.18 -4.56
C VAL A 162 14.76 -3.41 -5.82
N ALA A 163 14.91 -2.08 -5.74
CA ALA A 163 15.38 -1.27 -6.86
C ALA A 163 16.81 -1.65 -7.28
N ALA A 164 17.72 -1.82 -6.31
CA ALA A 164 19.09 -2.26 -6.56
C ALA A 164 19.13 -3.68 -7.16
N LEU A 165 18.28 -4.59 -6.68
CA LEU A 165 18.15 -5.94 -7.21
C LEU A 165 17.63 -5.93 -8.65
N ALA A 166 16.65 -5.09 -8.95
CA ALA A 166 16.11 -4.92 -10.29
C ALA A 166 17.20 -4.42 -11.25
N ASP A 167 17.98 -3.39 -10.89
CA ASP A 167 19.05 -2.90 -11.76
C ASP A 167 20.14 -3.96 -11.98
N ARG A 168 20.55 -4.68 -10.93
CA ARG A 168 21.52 -5.77 -11.07
C ARG A 168 21.01 -6.92 -11.94
N SER A 169 19.72 -7.26 -11.82
CA SER A 169 19.08 -8.26 -12.67
C SER A 169 19.05 -7.82 -14.13
N ARG A 170 18.73 -6.54 -14.38
CA ARG A 170 18.76 -5.95 -15.73
C ARG A 170 20.15 -6.01 -16.34
N GLN A 171 21.19 -5.63 -15.59
CA GLN A 171 22.58 -5.73 -16.06
C GLN A 171 22.97 -7.18 -16.39
N THR A 172 22.56 -8.13 -15.55
CA THR A 172 22.81 -9.56 -15.77
C THR A 172 22.12 -10.06 -17.03
N SER A 173 20.86 -9.67 -17.27
CA SER A 173 20.13 -10.03 -18.50
C SER A 173 20.79 -9.47 -19.76
N VAL A 174 21.29 -8.23 -19.71
CA VAL A 174 22.04 -7.63 -20.84
C VAL A 174 23.33 -8.41 -21.14
N LEU A 175 24.08 -8.77 -20.09
CA LEU A 175 25.29 -9.59 -20.26
C LEU A 175 24.96 -10.97 -20.82
N ALA A 176 23.91 -11.62 -20.30
CA ALA A 176 23.45 -12.92 -20.80
C ALA A 176 23.03 -12.83 -22.27
N SER A 177 22.32 -11.78 -22.69
CA SER A 177 21.98 -11.55 -24.10
C SER A 177 23.23 -11.45 -24.97
N GLY A 178 24.25 -10.70 -24.54
CA GLY A 178 25.52 -10.61 -25.26
C GLY A 178 26.24 -11.95 -25.42
N GLN A 179 26.25 -12.77 -24.35
CA GLN A 179 26.82 -14.12 -24.38
C GLN A 179 26.04 -15.06 -25.30
N LEU A 180 24.71 -14.94 -25.37
CA LEU A 180 23.87 -15.72 -26.28
C LEU A 180 24.13 -15.35 -27.75
N ASP A 181 24.35 -14.06 -28.05
CA ASP A 181 24.70 -13.61 -29.39
C ASP A 181 26.09 -14.09 -29.83
N GLU A 182 27.07 -14.10 -28.92
CA GLU A 182 28.37 -14.70 -29.17
C GLU A 182 28.27 -16.21 -29.41
N SER A 183 27.55 -16.92 -28.55
CA SER A 183 27.34 -18.38 -28.67
C SER A 183 26.65 -18.73 -29.99
N SER A 184 25.66 -17.93 -30.40
CA SER A 184 24.96 -18.12 -31.68
C SER A 184 25.90 -17.92 -32.88
N ARG A 185 26.81 -16.94 -32.82
CA ARG A 185 27.83 -16.73 -33.85
C ARG A 185 28.84 -17.89 -33.93
N GLN A 186 29.32 -18.36 -32.78
CA GLN A 186 30.23 -19.51 -32.71
C GLN A 186 29.58 -20.78 -33.27
N LEU A 187 28.30 -21.00 -32.97
CA LEU A 187 27.55 -22.14 -33.49
C LEU A 187 27.31 -22.06 -35.00
N ALA A 188 27.06 -20.87 -35.53
CA ALA A 188 26.96 -20.66 -36.98
C ALA A 188 28.30 -20.96 -37.69
N GLN A 189 29.42 -20.55 -37.10
CA GLN A 189 30.75 -20.90 -37.61
C GLN A 189 31.00 -22.41 -37.57
N LEU A 190 30.61 -23.09 -36.49
CA LEU A 190 30.72 -24.55 -36.38
C LEU A 190 29.92 -25.26 -37.47
N LEU A 191 28.69 -24.80 -37.75
CA LEU A 191 27.86 -25.35 -38.83
C LEU A 191 28.53 -25.22 -40.22
N GLU A 192 29.17 -24.09 -40.50
CA GLU A 192 29.92 -23.90 -41.74
C GLU A 192 31.14 -24.82 -41.81
N GLN A 193 31.88 -24.98 -40.71
CA GLN A 193 33.01 -25.90 -40.63
C GLN A 193 32.60 -27.36 -40.86
N VAL A 194 31.47 -27.79 -40.28
CA VAL A 194 30.92 -29.14 -40.49
C VAL A 194 30.47 -29.31 -41.95
N SER A 195 29.86 -28.29 -42.56
CA SER A 195 29.50 -28.32 -43.98
C SER A 195 30.73 -28.43 -44.90
N GLN A 196 31.79 -27.68 -44.59
CA GLN A 196 33.05 -27.77 -45.31
C GLN A 196 33.70 -29.15 -45.16
N MET A 197 33.70 -29.71 -43.95
CA MET A 197 34.20 -31.07 -43.70
C MET A 197 33.44 -32.11 -44.51
N ASN A 198 32.11 -31.99 -44.59
CA ASN A 198 31.28 -32.90 -45.39
C ASN A 198 31.62 -32.81 -46.88
N ARG A 199 31.75 -31.58 -47.44
CA ARG A 199 32.18 -31.37 -48.83
C ARG A 199 33.54 -31.99 -49.12
N GLN A 200 34.49 -31.85 -48.20
CA GLN A 200 35.84 -32.43 -48.34
C GLN A 200 35.82 -33.96 -48.26
N ALA A 201 34.99 -34.55 -47.41
CA ALA A 201 34.80 -36.00 -47.34
C ALA A 201 34.23 -36.55 -48.66
N CYS A 202 33.19 -35.90 -49.22
CA CYS A 202 32.63 -36.28 -50.52
C CYS A 202 33.67 -36.20 -51.65
N ALA A 203 34.43 -35.10 -51.73
CA ALA A 203 35.47 -34.93 -52.74
C ALA A 203 36.59 -35.99 -52.60
N THR A 204 36.95 -36.35 -51.36
CA THR A 204 37.94 -37.40 -51.11
C THR A 204 37.41 -38.77 -51.54
N ASN A 205 36.12 -39.05 -51.31
CA ASN A 205 35.49 -40.30 -51.74
C ASN A 205 35.46 -40.43 -53.27
N GLU A 206 35.24 -39.32 -53.98
CA GLU A 206 35.30 -39.27 -55.44
C GLU A 206 36.73 -39.55 -55.96
N LEU A 207 37.75 -38.96 -55.34
CA LEU A 207 39.16 -39.27 -55.64
C LEU A 207 39.50 -40.74 -55.39
N MET A 208 38.99 -41.34 -54.31
CA MET A 208 39.17 -42.77 -54.04
C MET A 208 38.52 -43.64 -55.13
N SER A 209 37.34 -43.26 -55.62
CA SER A 209 36.67 -43.95 -56.73
C SER A 209 37.52 -43.89 -58.03
N GLN A 210 38.05 -42.72 -58.37
CA GLN A 210 38.94 -42.54 -59.53
C GLN A 210 40.25 -43.34 -59.39
N LEU A 211 40.82 -43.40 -58.19
CA LEU A 211 42.02 -44.18 -57.90
C LEU A 211 41.74 -45.69 -57.98
N GLY A 212 40.54 -46.12 -57.59
CA GLY A 212 40.05 -47.50 -57.77
C GLY A 212 40.01 -47.90 -59.24
N GLN A 213 39.40 -47.06 -60.09
CA GLN A 213 39.34 -47.28 -61.54
C GLN A 213 40.74 -47.33 -62.19
N SER A 214 41.65 -46.47 -61.74
CA SER A 214 43.05 -46.46 -62.19
C SER A 214 43.78 -47.73 -61.78
N SER A 215 43.54 -48.22 -60.56
CA SER A 215 44.14 -49.46 -60.05
C SER A 215 43.66 -50.69 -60.83
N GLU A 216 42.37 -50.75 -61.21
CA GLU A 216 41.85 -51.80 -62.10
C GLU A 216 42.53 -51.81 -63.47
N THR A 217 42.75 -50.61 -64.03
CA THR A 217 43.43 -50.45 -65.32
C THR A 217 44.88 -50.96 -65.25
N ILE A 218 45.61 -50.62 -64.19
CA ILE A 218 46.99 -51.10 -63.98
C ILE A 218 47.01 -52.62 -63.77
N ASN A 219 46.04 -53.17 -63.02
CA ASN A 219 45.95 -54.61 -62.84
C ASN A 219 45.73 -55.35 -64.16
N ALA A 220 44.87 -54.82 -65.04
CA ALA A 220 44.65 -55.36 -66.38
C ALA A 220 45.93 -55.31 -67.24
N MET A 221 46.67 -54.19 -67.19
CA MET A 221 47.97 -54.07 -67.87
C MET A 221 49.00 -55.08 -67.33
N SER A 222 49.09 -55.25 -66.02
CA SER A 222 50.00 -56.22 -65.39
C SER A 222 49.67 -57.66 -65.78
N SER A 223 48.37 -57.99 -65.84
CA SER A 223 47.91 -59.29 -66.33
C SER A 223 48.31 -59.52 -67.79
N ALA A 224 48.16 -58.51 -68.65
CA ALA A 224 48.60 -58.58 -70.04
C ALA A 224 50.12 -58.76 -70.18
N ILE A 225 50.93 -58.04 -69.40
CA ILE A 225 52.39 -58.21 -69.37
C ILE A 225 52.76 -59.63 -68.95
N ARG A 226 52.09 -60.18 -67.92
CA ARG A 226 52.29 -61.56 -67.47
C ARG A 226 52.02 -62.55 -68.60
N THR A 227 50.92 -62.39 -69.33
CA THR A 227 50.59 -63.23 -70.49
C THR A 227 51.61 -63.10 -71.62
N ILE A 228 52.08 -61.89 -71.93
CA ILE A 228 53.13 -61.66 -72.94
C ILE A 228 54.45 -62.32 -72.51
N ALA A 229 54.84 -62.18 -71.25
CA ALA A 229 56.04 -62.79 -70.70
C ALA A 229 55.97 -64.33 -70.78
N GLU A 230 54.82 -64.92 -70.46
CA GLU A 230 54.59 -66.37 -70.53
C GLU A 230 54.63 -66.89 -71.99
N GLN A 231 54.04 -66.15 -72.93
CA GLN A 231 54.16 -66.44 -74.37
C GLN A 231 55.60 -66.31 -74.87
N THR A 232 56.33 -65.29 -74.42
CA THR A 232 57.74 -65.06 -74.78
C THR A 232 58.63 -66.16 -74.23
N ASN A 233 58.37 -66.63 -73.01
CA ASN A 233 59.05 -67.75 -72.38
C ASN A 233 58.85 -69.06 -73.18
N LEU A 234 57.62 -69.33 -73.65
CA LEU A 234 57.31 -70.47 -74.51
C LEU A 234 57.98 -70.37 -75.89
N LEU A 235 57.99 -69.18 -76.50
CA LEU A 235 58.70 -68.93 -77.76
C LEU A 235 60.21 -69.14 -77.62
N ALA A 236 60.80 -68.62 -76.54
CA ALA A 236 62.22 -68.78 -76.23
C ALA A 236 62.58 -70.24 -75.96
N LEU A 237 61.72 -70.99 -75.27
CA LEU A 237 61.89 -72.42 -75.05
C LEU A 237 61.91 -73.20 -76.38
N ASN A 238 60.96 -72.92 -77.28
CA ASN A 238 60.93 -73.55 -78.60
C ASN A 238 62.19 -73.21 -79.41
N ALA A 239 62.66 -71.96 -79.34
CA ALA A 239 63.90 -71.54 -79.99
C ALA A 239 65.14 -72.23 -79.41
N ALA A 240 65.22 -72.41 -78.08
CA ALA A 240 66.31 -73.13 -77.42
C ALA A 240 66.34 -74.61 -77.83
N ILE A 241 65.16 -75.25 -77.95
CA ILE A 241 65.02 -76.64 -78.43
C ILE A 241 65.54 -76.76 -79.88
N GLU A 242 65.14 -75.85 -80.78
CA GLU A 242 65.57 -75.89 -82.18
C GLU A 242 67.06 -75.55 -82.33
N ALA A 243 67.59 -74.63 -81.51
CA ALA A 243 69.01 -74.33 -81.45
C ALA A 243 69.85 -75.55 -80.98
N ALA A 244 69.36 -76.30 -79.99
CA ALA A 244 69.99 -77.56 -79.57
C ALA A 244 69.96 -78.63 -80.68
N ARG A 245 68.87 -78.65 -81.48
CA ARG A 245 68.69 -79.57 -82.61
C ARG A 245 69.66 -79.30 -83.77
N ALA A 246 70.07 -78.04 -83.95
CA ALA A 246 71.04 -77.62 -84.96
C ALA A 246 72.52 -77.92 -84.60
N GLY A 247 72.80 -78.44 -83.40
CA GLY A 247 74.14 -78.82 -82.95
C GLY A 247 75.10 -77.63 -82.83
N GLU A 248 76.35 -77.78 -83.28
CA GLU A 248 77.40 -76.74 -83.17
C GLU A 248 77.03 -75.44 -83.92
N ASN A 249 76.24 -75.52 -85.00
CA ASN A 249 75.78 -74.35 -85.75
C ASN A 249 74.73 -73.51 -84.99
N GLY A 250 74.07 -74.09 -83.98
CA GLY A 250 73.02 -73.45 -83.19
C GLY A 250 73.48 -72.82 -81.86
N ARG A 251 74.76 -72.96 -81.48
CA ARG A 251 75.27 -72.53 -80.17
C ARG A 251 75.02 -71.07 -79.84
N GLY A 252 75.22 -70.16 -80.81
CA GLY A 252 74.96 -68.73 -80.61
C GLY A 252 73.48 -68.42 -80.39
N PHE A 253 72.59 -69.10 -81.11
CA PHE A 253 71.14 -68.97 -80.94
C PHE A 253 70.64 -69.56 -79.62
N ALA A 254 71.26 -70.65 -79.13
CA ALA A 254 70.91 -71.25 -77.84
C ALA A 254 71.16 -70.27 -76.68
N VAL A 255 72.30 -69.56 -76.69
CA VAL A 255 72.63 -68.56 -75.65
C VAL A 255 71.62 -67.40 -75.66
N VAL A 256 71.24 -66.91 -76.85
CA VAL A 256 70.23 -65.84 -76.97
C VAL A 256 68.86 -66.33 -76.50
N ALA A 257 68.47 -67.56 -76.86
CA ALA A 257 67.19 -68.14 -76.44
C ALA A 257 67.10 -68.30 -74.91
N ASP A 258 68.17 -68.77 -74.25
CA ASP A 258 68.22 -68.87 -72.79
C ASP A 258 68.16 -67.49 -72.10
N GLU A 259 68.82 -66.47 -72.65
CA GLU A 259 68.77 -65.10 -72.10
C GLU A 259 67.37 -64.48 -72.27
N VAL A 260 66.72 -64.67 -73.42
CA VAL A 260 65.31 -64.25 -73.63
C VAL A 260 64.39 -64.97 -72.66
N ARG A 261 64.62 -66.28 -72.42
CA ARG A 261 63.84 -67.07 -71.45
C ARG A 261 63.98 -66.51 -70.03
N ARG A 262 65.20 -66.14 -69.63
CA ARG A 262 65.49 -65.52 -68.33
C ARG A 262 64.82 -64.14 -68.18
N LEU A 263 64.87 -63.30 -69.22
CA LEU A 263 64.17 -62.00 -69.24
C LEU A 263 62.65 -62.16 -69.17
N ALA A 264 62.10 -63.16 -69.86
CA ALA A 264 60.68 -63.47 -69.85
C ALA A 264 60.22 -63.92 -68.45
N ALA A 265 60.95 -64.83 -67.81
CA ALA A 265 60.68 -65.23 -66.41
C ALA A 265 60.75 -64.03 -65.45
N HIS A 266 61.78 -63.19 -65.58
CA HIS A 266 61.91 -62.00 -64.75
C HIS A 266 60.77 -60.98 -64.96
N SER A 267 60.29 -60.82 -66.19
CA SER A 267 59.12 -59.98 -66.49
C SER A 267 57.82 -60.56 -65.90
N GLN A 268 57.67 -61.88 -65.91
CA GLN A 268 56.53 -62.57 -65.32
C GLN A 268 56.48 -62.39 -63.79
N ASP A 269 57.63 -62.53 -63.14
CA ASP A 269 57.78 -62.31 -61.69
C ASP A 269 57.45 -60.85 -61.33
N SER A 270 58.01 -59.89 -62.09
CA SER A 270 57.76 -58.46 -61.89
C SER A 270 56.29 -58.10 -62.07
N ALA A 271 55.62 -58.64 -63.10
CA ALA A 271 54.18 -58.43 -63.32
C ALA A 271 53.32 -59.04 -62.20
N THR A 272 53.75 -60.15 -61.62
CA THR A 272 53.08 -60.78 -60.47
C THR A 272 53.22 -59.91 -59.22
N GLU A 273 54.41 -59.37 -58.97
CA GLU A 273 54.65 -58.45 -57.85
C GLU A 273 53.85 -57.14 -57.99
N ILE A 274 53.80 -56.56 -59.19
CA ILE A 274 52.94 -55.40 -59.49
C ILE A 274 51.47 -55.72 -59.18
N GLY A 275 50.96 -56.87 -59.62
CA GLY A 275 49.59 -57.29 -59.33
C GLY A 275 49.29 -57.39 -57.82
N ARG A 276 50.22 -57.97 -57.04
CA ARG A 276 50.10 -58.04 -55.57
C ARG A 276 50.08 -56.66 -54.92
N ASN A 277 50.94 -55.75 -55.39
CA ASN A 277 50.99 -54.38 -54.87
C ASN A 277 49.71 -53.60 -55.21
N ILE A 278 49.16 -53.78 -56.42
CA ILE A 278 47.90 -53.15 -56.83
C ILE A 278 46.71 -53.68 -56.02
N GLU A 279 46.67 -54.97 -55.69
CA GLU A 279 45.64 -55.51 -54.81
C GLU A 279 45.71 -54.90 -53.39
N THR A 280 46.93 -54.69 -52.88
CA THR A 280 47.14 -54.00 -51.59
C THR A 280 46.64 -52.55 -51.65
N VAL A 281 46.96 -51.82 -52.73
CA VAL A 281 46.47 -50.46 -52.97
C VAL A 281 44.93 -50.43 -53.03
N ARG A 282 44.32 -51.39 -53.72
CA ARG A 282 42.85 -51.52 -53.80
C ARG A 282 42.20 -51.71 -52.44
N GLN A 283 42.80 -52.53 -51.56
CA GLN A 283 42.32 -52.70 -50.19
C GLN A 283 42.39 -51.40 -49.39
N HIS A 284 43.48 -50.63 -49.51
CA HIS A 284 43.60 -49.33 -48.86
C HIS A 284 42.58 -48.30 -49.38
N ILE A 285 42.28 -48.29 -50.68
CA ILE A 285 41.24 -47.44 -51.27
C ILE A 285 39.86 -47.76 -50.67
N LEU A 286 39.52 -49.04 -50.56
CA LEU A 286 38.25 -49.47 -49.96
C LEU A 286 38.15 -49.06 -48.48
N GLN A 287 39.23 -49.25 -47.72
CA GLN A 287 39.29 -48.83 -46.32
C GLN A 287 39.12 -47.30 -46.19
N ALA A 288 39.82 -46.53 -47.02
CA ALA A 288 39.69 -45.07 -47.05
C ALA A 288 38.27 -44.62 -47.42
N GLY A 289 37.62 -45.25 -48.41
CA GLY A 289 36.23 -44.96 -48.79
C GLY A 289 35.23 -45.24 -47.66
N ASN A 290 35.42 -46.34 -46.92
CA ASN A 290 34.60 -46.65 -45.74
C ASN A 290 34.77 -45.59 -44.64
N HIS A 291 36.01 -45.15 -44.38
CA HIS A 291 36.28 -44.08 -43.42
C HIS A 291 35.65 -42.74 -43.84
N MET A 292 35.70 -42.39 -45.12
CA MET A 292 35.07 -41.16 -45.64
C MET A 292 33.54 -41.21 -45.56
N SER A 293 32.94 -42.38 -45.78
CA SER A 293 31.50 -42.58 -45.63
C SER A 293 31.07 -42.40 -44.17
N ALA A 294 31.80 -43.00 -43.22
CA ALA A 294 31.56 -42.81 -41.79
C ALA A 294 31.76 -41.35 -41.35
N LEU A 295 32.74 -40.64 -41.92
CA LEU A 295 32.96 -39.22 -41.64
C LEU A 295 31.80 -38.33 -42.13
N THR A 296 31.22 -38.68 -43.29
CA THR A 296 30.03 -38.00 -43.86
C THR A 296 28.83 -38.16 -42.93
N GLU A 297 28.58 -39.38 -42.45
CA GLU A 297 27.50 -39.67 -41.49
C GLU A 297 27.70 -38.93 -40.15
N LEU A 298 28.93 -38.91 -39.64
CA LEU A 298 29.26 -38.16 -38.43
C LEU A 298 29.06 -36.64 -38.61
N ALA A 299 29.42 -36.10 -39.77
CA ALA A 299 29.19 -34.69 -40.10
C ALA A 299 27.69 -34.34 -40.14
N GLU A 300 26.87 -35.20 -40.75
CA GLU A 300 25.41 -35.06 -40.80
C GLU A 300 24.80 -35.02 -39.38
N HIS A 301 25.19 -35.97 -38.53
CA HIS A 301 24.77 -36.01 -37.12
C HIS A 301 25.22 -34.77 -36.34
N SER A 302 26.46 -34.32 -36.53
CA SER A 302 27.01 -33.14 -35.87
C SER A 302 26.27 -31.86 -36.30
N ALA A 303 25.91 -31.76 -37.59
CA ALA A 303 25.10 -30.66 -38.12
C ALA A 303 23.68 -30.67 -37.53
N GLN A 304 23.05 -31.84 -37.41
CA GLN A 304 21.73 -31.97 -36.78
C GLN A 304 21.76 -31.56 -35.31
N GLY A 305 22.74 -32.03 -34.54
CA GLY A 305 22.94 -31.65 -33.14
C GLY A 305 23.16 -30.14 -32.99
N SER A 306 24.00 -29.55 -33.86
CA SER A 306 24.26 -28.12 -33.87
C SER A 306 23.01 -27.29 -34.17
N ARG A 307 22.15 -27.73 -35.10
CA ARG A 307 20.85 -27.06 -35.37
C ARG A 307 19.90 -27.15 -34.17
N ALA A 308 19.89 -28.26 -33.44
CA ALA A 308 19.07 -28.40 -32.24
C ALA A 308 19.55 -27.42 -31.13
N VAL A 309 20.86 -27.31 -30.93
CA VAL A 309 21.45 -26.32 -30.00
C VAL A 309 21.08 -24.90 -30.42
N ALA A 310 21.06 -24.58 -31.72
CA ALA A 310 20.67 -23.27 -32.21
C ALA A 310 19.22 -22.93 -31.85
N GLY A 311 18.32 -23.92 -31.94
CA GLY A 311 16.92 -23.78 -31.50
C GLY A 311 16.80 -23.54 -30.00
N VAL A 312 17.61 -24.19 -29.17
CA VAL A 312 17.62 -23.96 -27.72
C VAL A 312 18.14 -22.56 -27.40
N LEU A 313 19.24 -22.12 -28.03
CA LEU A 313 19.77 -20.76 -27.85
C LEU A 313 18.76 -19.69 -28.25
N GLN A 314 17.98 -19.93 -29.30
CA GLN A 314 16.88 -19.05 -29.71
C GLN A 314 15.84 -18.88 -28.59
N GLN A 315 15.37 -19.99 -28.01
CA GLN A 315 14.40 -19.96 -26.92
C GLN A 315 14.96 -19.27 -25.67
N VAL A 316 16.23 -19.53 -25.32
CA VAL A 316 16.88 -18.88 -24.17
C VAL A 316 16.99 -17.38 -24.40
N ARG A 317 17.26 -16.93 -25.64
CA ARG A 317 17.29 -15.50 -25.99
C ARG A 317 15.94 -14.84 -25.81
N GLU A 318 14.87 -15.46 -26.28
CA GLU A 318 13.49 -14.98 -26.08
C GLU A 318 13.15 -14.88 -24.60
N LYS A 319 13.49 -15.88 -23.80
CA LYS A 319 13.26 -15.86 -22.34
C LYS A 319 14.09 -14.81 -21.61
N THR A 320 15.30 -14.54 -22.08
CA THR A 320 16.15 -13.47 -21.53
C THR A 320 15.57 -12.08 -21.85
N HIS A 321 14.95 -11.92 -23.02
CA HIS A 321 14.24 -10.70 -23.39
C HIS A 321 13.00 -10.49 -22.50
N GLU A 322 12.16 -11.51 -22.36
CA GLU A 322 10.99 -11.48 -21.44
C GLU A 322 11.42 -11.13 -20.00
N LEU A 323 12.51 -11.73 -19.50
CA LEU A 323 13.07 -11.40 -18.18
C LEU A 323 13.47 -9.93 -18.07
N THR A 324 14.06 -9.36 -19.13
CA THR A 324 14.47 -7.95 -19.14
C THR A 324 13.25 -7.03 -19.05
N GLU A 325 12.18 -7.34 -19.77
CA GLU A 325 10.92 -6.59 -19.69
C GLU A 325 10.28 -6.67 -18.30
N GLN A 326 10.22 -7.87 -17.71
CA GLN A 326 9.70 -8.08 -16.36
C GLN A 326 10.49 -7.29 -15.31
N VAL A 327 11.82 -7.28 -15.42
CA VAL A 327 12.68 -6.51 -14.52
C VAL A 327 12.44 -5.00 -14.66
N MET A 328 12.24 -4.49 -15.88
CA MET A 328 11.86 -3.09 -16.08
C MET A 328 10.51 -2.76 -15.42
N GLN A 329 9.53 -3.65 -15.53
CA GLN A 329 8.23 -3.47 -14.89
C GLN A 329 8.34 -3.47 -13.35
N VAL A 330 9.19 -4.33 -12.78
CA VAL A 330 9.51 -4.32 -11.34
C VAL A 330 10.13 -2.99 -10.94
N ALA A 331 11.09 -2.46 -11.70
CA ALA A 331 11.72 -1.18 -11.41
C ALA A 331 10.70 -0.02 -11.41
N VAL A 332 9.79 0.03 -12.39
CA VAL A 332 8.70 1.03 -12.44
C VAL A 332 7.77 0.89 -11.23
N SER A 333 7.33 -0.33 -10.92
CA SER A 333 6.44 -0.59 -9.79
C SER A 333 7.09 -0.22 -8.45
N THR A 334 8.40 -0.48 -8.32
CA THR A 334 9.19 -0.12 -7.13
C THR A 334 9.29 1.39 -6.97
N GLY A 335 9.47 2.13 -8.07
CA GLY A 335 9.42 3.61 -8.06
C GLY A 335 8.07 4.15 -7.59
N GLN A 336 6.96 3.55 -8.07
CA GLN A 336 5.61 3.92 -7.63
C GLN A 336 5.37 3.60 -6.14
N GLN A 337 5.85 2.45 -5.66
CA GLN A 337 5.81 2.10 -4.24
C GLN A 337 6.58 3.11 -3.38
N GLY A 338 7.75 3.57 -3.85
CA GLY A 338 8.52 4.62 -3.17
C GLY A 338 7.71 5.91 -2.97
N GLN A 339 6.97 6.34 -3.99
CA GLN A 339 6.08 7.49 -3.88
C GLN A 339 4.95 7.26 -2.88
N ALA A 340 4.28 6.10 -2.94
CA ALA A 340 3.19 5.78 -2.01
C ALA A 340 3.68 5.73 -0.55
N VAL A 341 4.88 5.19 -0.30
CA VAL A 341 5.49 5.15 1.03
C VAL A 341 5.82 6.55 1.53
N ALA A 342 6.32 7.44 0.67
CA ALA A 342 6.54 8.84 1.03
C ALA A 342 5.22 9.54 1.42
N GLU A 343 4.12 9.28 0.71
CA GLU A 343 2.80 9.81 1.06
C GLU A 343 2.33 9.29 2.42
N ILE A 344 2.51 8.00 2.72
CA ILE A 344 2.17 7.42 4.03
C ILE A 344 3.01 8.05 5.14
N ALA A 345 4.30 8.31 4.91
CA ALA A 345 5.16 9.02 5.87
C ALA A 345 4.55 10.38 6.24
N THR A 346 4.16 11.16 5.22
CA THR A 346 3.56 12.49 5.46
C THR A 346 2.22 12.41 6.17
N LEU A 347 1.43 11.36 5.91
CA LEU A 347 0.15 11.14 6.59
C LEU A 347 0.37 10.79 8.07
N ALA A 348 1.35 9.94 8.38
CA ALA A 348 1.70 9.59 9.77
C ALA A 348 2.13 10.85 10.55
N ASP A 349 2.94 11.72 9.96
CA ASP A 349 3.33 12.99 10.58
C ASP A 349 2.14 13.93 10.80
N ARG A 350 1.22 14.03 9.84
CA ARG A 350 -0.02 14.81 10.00
C ARG A 350 -0.90 14.30 11.12
N VAL A 351 -1.05 12.98 11.26
CA VAL A 351 -1.81 12.38 12.37
C VAL A 351 -1.16 12.72 13.70
N ARG A 352 0.17 12.60 13.78
CA ARG A 352 0.92 12.94 14.99
C ARG A 352 0.76 14.40 15.40
N GLN A 353 0.77 15.32 14.42
CA GLN A 353 0.52 16.74 14.67
C GLN A 353 -0.93 17.01 15.11
N GLY A 354 -1.92 16.44 14.42
CA GLY A 354 -3.33 16.58 14.82
C GLY A 354 -3.63 16.01 16.21
N ASN A 355 -2.93 14.95 16.63
CA ASN A 355 -3.05 14.42 17.99
C ASN A 355 -2.49 15.36 19.04
N ALA A 356 -1.40 16.07 18.75
CA ALA A 356 -0.88 17.10 19.65
C ALA A 356 -1.90 18.22 19.86
N ASP A 357 -2.56 18.66 18.80
CA ASP A 357 -3.64 19.66 18.87
C ASP A 357 -4.84 19.14 19.67
N ASN A 358 -5.24 17.87 19.46
CA ASN A 358 -6.31 17.23 20.22
C ASN A 358 -6.00 17.12 21.72
N LEU A 359 -4.76 16.76 22.08
CA LEU A 359 -4.31 16.70 23.47
C LEU A 359 -4.35 18.09 24.12
N GLN A 360 -3.94 19.12 23.40
CA GLN A 360 -4.04 20.51 23.87
C GLN A 360 -5.51 20.91 24.09
N ALA A 361 -6.38 20.65 23.11
CA ALA A 361 -7.81 20.98 23.19
C ALA A 361 -8.51 20.22 24.34
N ALA A 362 -8.20 18.94 24.53
CA ALA A 362 -8.70 18.15 25.64
C ALA A 362 -8.20 18.69 26.99
N GLY A 363 -6.93 19.07 27.08
CA GLY A 363 -6.37 19.73 28.27
C GLY A 363 -7.14 21.01 28.63
N GLN A 364 -7.42 21.87 27.65
CA GLN A 364 -8.20 23.09 27.83
C GLN A 364 -9.66 22.79 28.24
N ALA A 365 -10.32 21.84 27.58
CA ALA A 365 -11.68 21.42 27.90
C ALA A 365 -11.80 20.91 29.34
N ARG A 366 -10.82 20.13 29.81
CA ARG A 366 -10.74 19.67 31.20
C ARG A 366 -10.57 20.82 32.19
N THR A 367 -9.72 21.81 31.87
CA THR A 367 -9.56 23.01 32.71
C THR A 367 -10.86 23.82 32.79
N ILE A 368 -11.56 24.00 31.66
CA ILE A 368 -12.86 24.70 31.62
C ILE A 368 -13.90 23.95 32.44
N ALA A 369 -14.01 22.63 32.27
CA ALA A 369 -14.89 21.79 33.07
C ALA A 369 -14.60 21.95 34.56
N HIS A 370 -13.34 21.79 34.98
CA HIS A 370 -13.01 21.91 36.40
C HIS A 370 -13.38 23.30 36.96
N HIS A 371 -13.19 24.36 36.18
CA HIS A 371 -13.59 25.71 36.57
C HIS A 371 -15.11 25.88 36.68
N LEU A 372 -15.89 25.36 35.72
CA LEU A 372 -17.35 25.40 35.75
C LEU A 372 -17.90 24.61 36.94
N ALA A 373 -17.39 23.41 37.19
CA ALA A 373 -17.77 22.59 38.35
C ALA A 373 -17.55 23.34 39.68
N HIS A 374 -16.43 24.07 39.81
CA HIS A 374 -16.14 24.90 40.99
C HIS A 374 -17.05 26.13 41.09
N LEU A 375 -17.54 26.68 39.98
CA LEU A 375 -18.47 27.83 40.03
C LEU A 375 -19.90 27.41 40.38
N THR A 376 -20.26 26.15 40.11
CA THR A 376 -21.61 25.61 40.35
C THR A 376 -21.80 24.90 41.67
N GLY A 377 -20.73 24.37 42.27
CA GLY A 377 -20.73 23.74 43.60
C GLY A 377 -20.27 24.71 44.68
#